data_AF-A0A955L910-F1
#
_entry.id   AF-A0A955L910-F1
#
_cell.length_a   1.000
_cell.length_b   1.000
_cell.length_c   1.000
_cell.angle_alpha   90.00
_cell.angle_beta   90.00
_cell.angle_gamma   90.00
#
_symmetry.space_group_name_H-M   'P 1'
#
loop_
_entity.id
_entity.type
_entity.pdbx_description
1 polymer ?
#
loop_
_entity_poly.entity_id
_entity_poly.type
_entity_poly.pdbx_seq_one_letter_code
_entity_poly.pdbx_strand_id
1 'polypeptide(L)'
;MKNKELQSHKQTVRINGALKEMVTIIDDEGKIFHKFMMPHVSEFYLRDVLQVIIGSVLLAIPMTFSEELWIIAGELTTYEITMFVVVSVFFNGLFIYQNFYKGKLKRHIGECIKRVIFTYLFALLIATFFLSLIHQLPWDADPWTALARVVLVALPASLSGTLADSIK
;
A
#
# COMPACT_ATOMS: atom_id res chain seq x y z
N MET A 1 -44.26 -8.53 19.09
CA MET A 1 -42.81 -8.23 19.16
C MET A 1 -42.60 -6.87 18.50
N LYS A 2 -42.25 -5.84 19.28
CA LYS A 2 -42.18 -4.44 18.83
C LYS A 2 -40.76 -4.18 18.31
N ASN A 3 -40.63 -3.69 17.06
CA ASN A 3 -39.36 -3.25 16.50
C ASN A 3 -38.79 -2.12 17.37
N LYS A 4 -37.64 -2.35 18.02
CA LYS A 4 -36.85 -1.28 18.67
C LYS A 4 -36.00 -0.60 17.61
N GLU A 5 -36.18 0.70 17.41
CA GLU A 5 -35.33 1.48 16.52
C GLU A 5 -34.00 1.79 17.21
N LEU A 6 -32.90 1.37 16.62
CA LEU A 6 -31.55 1.56 17.16
C LEU A 6 -30.93 2.82 16.54
N GLN A 7 -30.60 3.83 17.35
CA GLN A 7 -29.89 5.02 16.88
C GLN A 7 -28.37 4.88 17.08
N SER A 8 -27.60 5.19 16.04
CA SER A 8 -26.13 5.12 16.08
C SER A 8 -25.51 6.52 16.04
N HIS A 9 -24.65 6.82 17.00
CA HIS A 9 -23.84 8.03 17.03
C HIS A 9 -22.37 7.68 16.79
N LYS A 10 -21.79 8.31 15.75
CA LYS A 10 -20.38 8.14 15.37
C LYS A 10 -19.57 9.31 15.95
N GLN A 11 -18.59 9.01 16.79
CA GLN A 11 -17.63 9.99 17.32
C GLN A 11 -16.20 9.53 17.05
N THR A 12 -15.36 10.44 16.57
CA THR A 12 -13.93 10.18 16.40
C THR A 12 -13.21 10.57 17.69
N VAL A 13 -12.54 9.63 18.34
CA VAL A 13 -11.87 9.84 19.63
C VAL A 13 -10.41 9.41 19.53
N ARG A 14 -9.50 10.24 20.02
CA ARG A 14 -8.07 9.97 20.03
C ARG A 14 -7.69 9.29 21.35
N ILE A 15 -7.16 8.07 21.29
CA ILE A 15 -6.76 7.29 22.49
C ILE A 15 -5.37 6.69 22.21
N ASN A 16 -4.41 6.98 23.08
CA ASN A 16 -3.00 6.51 22.96
C ASN A 16 -2.35 6.90 21.62
N GLY A 17 -2.53 8.14 21.17
CA GLY A 17 -1.96 8.63 19.91
C GLY A 17 -2.80 8.30 18.68
N ALA A 18 -3.44 7.13 18.63
CA ALA A 18 -4.25 6.68 17.50
C ALA A 18 -5.67 7.28 17.48
N LEU A 19 -6.15 7.66 16.30
CA LEU A 19 -7.55 7.96 16.05
C LEU A 19 -8.37 6.65 16.05
N LYS A 20 -9.53 6.64 16.71
CA LYS A 20 -10.48 5.53 16.69
C LYS A 20 -11.88 6.08 16.45
N GLU A 21 -12.64 5.42 15.57
CA GLU A 21 -14.04 5.74 15.33
C GLU A 21 -14.87 4.93 16.33
N MET A 22 -15.52 5.61 17.27
CA MET A 22 -16.49 5.02 18.19
C MET A 22 -17.87 5.10 17.56
N VAL A 23 -18.48 3.95 17.32
CA VAL A 23 -19.91 3.86 17.04
C VAL A 23 -20.61 3.48 18.34
N THR A 24 -21.35 4.42 18.90
CA THR A 24 -22.18 4.21 20.09
C THR A 24 -23.60 3.93 19.62
N ILE A 25 -24.10 2.73 19.88
CA ILE A 25 -25.51 2.38 19.68
C ILE A 25 -26.23 2.64 21.00
N ILE A 26 -27.22 3.52 20.96
CA ILE A 26 -28.00 3.95 22.13
C ILE A 26 -29.40 3.33 21.99
N ASP A 27 -29.87 2.63 23.03
CA ASP A 27 -31.27 2.14 23.15
C ASP A 27 -32.16 3.31 23.63
N ASP A 28 -33.48 3.25 23.39
CA ASP A 28 -34.46 4.33 23.70
C ASP A 28 -34.47 4.79 25.18
N GLU A 29 -33.83 4.03 26.08
CA GLU A 29 -33.67 4.32 27.51
C GLU A 29 -32.35 5.05 27.88
N GLY A 30 -31.55 5.46 26.89
CA GLY A 30 -30.29 6.20 27.12
C GLY A 30 -29.13 5.34 27.65
N LYS A 31 -29.27 4.01 27.64
CA LYS A 31 -28.23 3.07 28.07
C LYS A 31 -27.37 2.62 26.88
N ILE A 32 -26.05 2.70 27.05
CA ILE A 32 -25.06 2.34 26.03
C ILE A 32 -25.09 0.82 25.82
N PHE A 33 -25.55 0.37 24.66
CA PHE A 33 -25.75 -1.06 24.39
C PHE A 33 -24.46 -1.76 23.93
N HIS A 34 -23.70 -1.13 23.04
CA HIS A 34 -22.41 -1.66 22.58
C HIS A 34 -21.53 -0.54 22.01
N LYS A 35 -20.23 -0.58 22.33
CA LYS A 35 -19.23 0.37 21.84
C LYS A 35 -18.32 -0.34 20.85
N PHE A 36 -18.51 -0.11 19.56
CA PHE A 36 -17.58 -0.61 18.54
C PHE A 36 -16.48 0.43 18.35
N MET A 37 -15.24 0.05 18.67
CA MET A 37 -14.06 0.85 18.33
C MET A 37 -13.52 0.32 17.01
N MET A 38 -13.77 1.05 15.92
CA MET A 38 -13.11 0.77 14.65
C MET A 38 -11.76 1.52 14.66
N PRO A 39 -10.63 0.83 14.45
CA PRO A 39 -9.35 1.51 14.29
C PRO A 39 -9.44 2.49 13.11
N HIS A 40 -9.14 3.76 13.35
CA HIS A 40 -9.09 4.75 12.28
C HIS A 40 -7.72 4.58 11.62
N VAL A 41 -7.71 3.99 10.42
CA VAL A 41 -6.50 3.53 9.73
C VAL A 41 -5.74 4.70 9.05
N SER A 42 -5.73 5.89 9.68
CA SER A 42 -5.16 7.11 9.12
C SER A 42 -3.66 7.26 9.38
N GLU A 43 -3.17 6.77 10.53
CA GLU A 43 -1.78 7.00 10.94
C GLU A 43 -0.86 5.89 10.39
N PHE A 44 0.14 6.30 9.58
CA PHE A 44 1.18 5.44 9.02
C PHE A 44 2.24 5.18 10.10
N TYR A 45 2.16 4.05 10.79
CA TYR A 45 3.11 3.69 11.84
C TYR A 45 4.35 2.99 11.28
N LEU A 46 5.44 2.97 12.05
CA LEU A 46 6.66 2.22 11.70
C LEU A 46 6.38 0.73 11.43
N ARG A 47 5.37 0.15 12.10
CA ARG A 47 4.91 -1.22 11.85
C ARG A 47 4.40 -1.40 10.41
N ASP A 48 3.63 -0.44 9.89
CA ASP A 48 3.11 -0.49 8.53
C ASP A 48 4.28 -0.45 7.52
N VAL A 49 5.29 0.38 7.77
CA VAL A 49 6.52 0.43 6.95
C VAL A 49 7.23 -0.92 6.91
N LEU A 50 7.45 -1.55 8.08
CA LEU A 50 8.10 -2.85 8.16
C LEU A 50 7.30 -3.92 7.41
N GLN A 51 5.98 -3.89 7.52
CA GLN A 51 5.10 -4.83 6.85
C GLN A 51 5.13 -4.67 5.32
N VAL A 52 5.15 -3.42 4.83
CA VAL A 52 5.37 -3.12 3.41
C VAL A 52 6.72 -3.63 2.93
N ILE A 53 7.79 -3.41 3.70
CA ILE A 53 9.14 -3.89 3.34
C ILE A 53 9.14 -5.41 3.24
N ILE A 54 8.67 -6.10 4.28
CA ILE A 54 8.63 -7.57 4.31
C ILE A 54 7.81 -8.11 3.14
N GLY A 55 6.62 -7.56 2.89
CA GLY A 55 5.79 -7.96 1.75
C GLY A 55 6.47 -7.71 0.40
N SER A 56 7.13 -6.57 0.25
CA SER A 56 7.84 -6.24 -1.00
C SER A 56 9.00 -7.18 -1.28
N VAL A 57 9.75 -7.56 -0.25
CA VAL A 57 10.89 -8.49 -0.36
C VAL A 57 10.43 -9.86 -0.89
N LEU A 58 9.26 -10.35 -0.46
CA LEU A 58 8.74 -11.67 -0.87
C LEU A 58 8.67 -11.83 -2.38
N LEU A 59 8.27 -10.78 -3.09
CA LEU A 59 8.15 -10.81 -4.56
C LEU A 59 9.38 -10.21 -5.26
N ALA A 60 10.09 -9.27 -4.62
CA ALA A 60 11.30 -8.69 -5.20
C ALA A 60 12.39 -9.74 -5.43
N ILE A 61 12.61 -10.66 -4.48
CA ILE A 61 13.65 -11.70 -4.57
C ILE A 61 13.46 -12.58 -5.82
N PRO A 62 12.34 -13.32 -5.99
CA PRO A 62 12.18 -14.22 -7.14
C PRO A 62 12.18 -13.45 -8.47
N MET A 63 11.61 -12.23 -8.49
CA MET A 63 11.60 -11.41 -9.70
C MET A 63 13.00 -10.93 -10.09
N THR A 64 13.85 -10.61 -9.10
CA THR A 64 15.22 -10.18 -9.34
C THR A 64 16.06 -11.28 -9.97
N PHE A 65 15.83 -12.56 -9.61
CA PHE A 65 16.58 -13.70 -10.15
C PHE A 65 16.06 -14.23 -11.49
N SER A 66 15.04 -13.62 -12.07
CA SER A 66 14.46 -14.06 -13.34
C SER A 66 15.22 -13.47 -14.53
N GLU A 67 15.94 -14.31 -15.28
CA GLU A 67 16.67 -13.86 -16.49
C GLU A 67 15.73 -13.29 -17.56
N GLU A 68 14.55 -13.89 -17.72
CA GLU A 68 13.51 -13.43 -18.66
C GLU A 68 13.14 -11.97 -18.40
N LEU A 69 13.08 -11.57 -17.12
CA LEU A 69 12.78 -10.19 -16.75
C LEU A 69 13.89 -9.25 -17.20
N TRP A 70 15.16 -9.66 -17.11
CA TRP A 70 16.29 -8.83 -17.51
C TRP A 70 16.38 -8.62 -19.02
N ILE A 71 16.01 -9.65 -19.78
CA ILE A 71 15.95 -9.63 -21.24
C ILE A 71 14.82 -8.69 -21.67
N ILE A 72 13.61 -8.92 -21.16
CA ILE A 72 12.45 -8.05 -21.43
C ILE A 72 12.80 -6.61 -21.07
N ALA A 73 13.37 -6.36 -19.90
CA ALA A 73 13.77 -5.02 -19.47
C ALA A 73 14.76 -4.32 -20.41
N GLY A 74 15.62 -5.06 -21.11
CA GLY A 74 16.59 -4.51 -22.07
C GLY A 74 15.98 -4.17 -23.43
N GLU A 75 14.78 -4.68 -23.73
CA GLU A 75 14.05 -4.38 -24.96
C GLU A 75 13.07 -3.21 -24.81
N LEU A 76 12.82 -2.77 -23.57
CA LEU A 76 11.87 -1.70 -23.28
C LEU A 76 12.37 -0.32 -23.74
N THR A 77 11.47 0.41 -24.38
CA THR A 77 11.60 1.83 -24.67
C THR A 77 11.19 2.69 -23.48
N THR A 78 11.60 3.96 -23.48
CA THR A 78 11.20 4.96 -22.47
C THR A 78 9.69 5.05 -22.24
N TYR A 79 8.92 4.91 -23.32
CA TYR A 79 7.48 5.00 -23.29
C TYR A 79 6.87 3.85 -22.49
N GLU A 80 7.35 2.64 -22.70
CA GLU A 80 6.87 1.44 -22.01
C GLU A 80 7.24 1.48 -20.52
N ILE A 81 8.46 1.89 -20.18
CA ILE A 81 8.88 2.08 -18.79
C ILE A 81 7.93 3.04 -18.07
N THR A 82 7.63 4.17 -18.70
CA THR A 82 6.71 5.18 -18.15
C THR A 82 5.30 4.60 -17.96
N MET A 83 4.82 3.82 -18.94
CA MET A 83 3.52 3.14 -18.82
C MET A 83 3.52 2.17 -17.63
N PHE A 84 4.57 1.36 -17.43
CA PHE A 84 4.67 0.44 -16.30
C PHE A 84 4.65 1.16 -14.95
N VAL A 85 5.33 2.31 -14.83
CA VAL A 85 5.26 3.14 -13.62
C VAL A 85 3.83 3.62 -13.37
N VAL A 86 3.17 4.18 -14.39
CA VAL A 86 1.78 4.68 -14.29
C VAL A 86 0.84 3.55 -13.87
N VAL A 87 0.94 2.38 -14.52
CA VAL A 87 0.15 1.20 -14.22
C VAL A 87 0.41 0.73 -12.79
N SER A 88 1.67 0.66 -12.35
CA SER A 88 2.02 0.25 -11.00
C SER A 88 1.44 1.17 -9.93
N VAL A 89 1.57 2.49 -10.12
CA VAL A 89 1.00 3.49 -9.20
C VAL A 89 -0.52 3.41 -9.20
N PHE A 90 -1.15 3.25 -10.37
CA PHE A 90 -2.60 3.10 -10.49
C PHE A 90 -3.12 1.87 -9.74
N PHE A 91 -2.50 0.70 -9.93
CA PHE A 91 -2.93 -0.52 -9.24
C PHE A 91 -2.69 -0.46 -7.73
N ASN A 92 -1.57 0.09 -7.27
CA ASN A 92 -1.34 0.32 -5.84
C ASN A 92 -2.40 1.27 -5.26
N GLY A 93 -2.71 2.37 -5.95
CA GLY A 93 -3.76 3.30 -5.57
C GLY A 93 -5.14 2.65 -5.49
N LEU A 94 -5.48 1.85 -6.49
CA LEU A 94 -6.74 1.11 -6.53
C LEU A 94 -6.84 0.10 -5.39
N PHE A 95 -5.76 -0.63 -5.11
CA PHE A 95 -5.71 -1.63 -4.04
C PHE A 95 -5.84 -0.98 -2.66
N ILE A 96 -5.12 0.12 -2.41
CA ILE A 96 -5.23 0.88 -1.15
C ILE A 96 -6.62 1.48 -1.00
N TYR A 97 -7.18 2.03 -2.08
CA TYR A 97 -8.54 2.56 -2.08
C TYR A 97 -9.56 1.51 -1.66
N GLN A 98 -9.47 0.30 -2.24
CA GLN A 98 -10.40 -0.79 -1.95
C GLN A 98 -10.21 -1.39 -0.56
N ASN A 99 -9.00 -1.44 -0.03
CA ASN A 99 -8.77 -2.05 1.28
C ASN A 99 -9.05 -1.08 2.44
N PHE A 100 -8.71 0.19 2.31
CA PHE A 100 -8.76 1.14 3.43
C PHE A 100 -9.91 2.16 3.36
N TYR A 101 -10.40 2.50 2.17
CA TYR A 101 -11.25 3.68 1.98
C TYR A 101 -12.62 3.43 1.36
N LYS A 102 -13.07 2.16 1.23
CA LYS A 102 -14.41 1.77 0.74
C LYS A 102 -15.51 2.68 1.32
N GLY A 103 -15.95 3.67 0.53
CA GLY A 103 -17.04 4.59 0.85
C GLY A 103 -16.73 5.83 1.71
N LYS A 104 -15.50 6.05 2.20
CA LYS A 104 -15.14 7.23 3.05
C LYS A 104 -14.00 8.10 2.48
N LEU A 105 -13.79 8.07 1.16
CA LEU A 105 -12.65 8.71 0.48
C LEU A 105 -12.52 10.22 0.74
N LYS A 106 -13.64 10.95 0.77
CA LYS A 106 -13.66 12.43 0.72
C LYS A 106 -12.88 13.15 1.85
N ARG A 107 -12.58 12.47 2.95
CA ARG A 107 -11.92 13.10 4.12
C ARG A 107 -10.41 12.83 4.22
N HIS A 108 -9.85 11.84 3.52
CA HIS A 108 -8.45 11.37 3.74
C HIS A 108 -7.64 11.06 2.46
N ILE A 109 -7.95 11.71 1.33
CA ILE A 109 -7.23 11.50 0.05
C ILE A 109 -5.72 11.73 0.20
N GLY A 110 -5.30 12.73 0.98
CA GLY A 110 -3.89 13.04 1.16
C GLY A 110 -3.08 11.92 1.84
N GLU A 111 -3.68 11.18 2.78
CA GLU A 111 -3.03 10.05 3.43
C GLU A 111 -2.97 8.82 2.53
N CYS A 112 -4.00 8.61 1.71
CA CYS A 112 -4.02 7.57 0.68
C CYS A 112 -2.86 7.77 -0.31
N ILE A 113 -2.70 8.98 -0.86
CA ILE A 113 -1.62 9.30 -1.81
C ILE A 113 -0.25 9.11 -1.15
N LYS A 114 -0.06 9.60 0.08
CA LYS A 114 1.20 9.40 0.82
C LYS A 114 1.52 7.92 0.96
N ARG A 115 0.55 7.09 1.36
CA ARG A 115 0.72 5.64 1.51
C ARG A 115 1.14 4.98 0.19
N VAL A 116 0.47 5.31 -0.93
CA VAL A 116 0.83 4.80 -2.28
C VAL A 116 2.28 5.15 -2.63
N ILE A 117 2.66 6.42 -2.44
CA ILE A 117 4.01 6.91 -2.79
C ILE A 117 5.07 6.20 -1.93
N PHE A 118 4.87 6.12 -0.61
CA PHE A 118 5.83 5.47 0.29
C PHE A 118 5.99 3.99 -0.05
N THR A 119 4.88 3.26 -0.26
CA THR A 119 4.95 1.85 -0.61
C THR A 119 5.69 1.61 -1.90
N TYR A 120 5.40 2.40 -2.94
CA TYR A 120 6.11 2.28 -4.21
C TYR A 120 7.59 2.64 -4.11
N LEU A 121 7.93 3.68 -3.35
CA LEU A 121 9.32 4.09 -3.11
C LEU A 121 10.12 3.00 -2.38
N PHE A 122 9.55 2.38 -1.34
CA PHE A 122 10.21 1.27 -0.66
C PHE A 122 10.41 0.07 -1.59
N ALA A 123 9.43 -0.25 -2.44
CA ALA A 123 9.58 -1.32 -3.42
C ALA A 123 10.70 -1.04 -4.44
N LEU A 124 10.82 0.20 -4.94
CA LEU A 124 11.92 0.61 -5.82
C LEU A 124 13.28 0.49 -5.12
N LEU A 125 13.39 0.91 -3.85
CA LEU A 125 14.62 0.79 -3.08
C LEU A 125 15.03 -0.67 -2.89
N ILE A 126 14.06 -1.53 -2.55
CA ILE A 126 14.28 -2.97 -2.36
C ILE A 126 14.71 -3.62 -3.68
N ALA A 127 14.01 -3.33 -4.78
CA ALA A 127 14.35 -3.82 -6.11
C ALA A 127 15.77 -3.41 -6.52
N THR A 128 16.10 -2.12 -6.34
CA THR A 128 17.44 -1.59 -6.63
C THR A 128 18.51 -2.27 -5.79
N PHE A 129 18.25 -2.45 -4.49
CA PHE A 129 19.17 -3.13 -3.57
C PHE A 129 19.46 -4.55 -4.02
N PHE A 130 18.44 -5.37 -4.26
CA PHE A 130 18.62 -6.76 -4.67
C PHE A 130 19.27 -6.90 -6.05
N LEU A 131 18.85 -6.10 -7.03
CA LEU A 131 19.49 -6.09 -8.35
C LEU A 131 20.97 -5.68 -8.23
N SER A 132 21.32 -4.77 -7.30
CA SER A 132 22.71 -4.32 -7.09
C SER A 132 23.56 -5.43 -6.50
N LEU A 133 22.99 -6.24 -5.58
CA LEU A 133 23.69 -7.39 -5.00
C LEU A 133 24.08 -8.43 -6.05
N ILE A 134 23.30 -8.59 -7.11
CA ILE A 134 23.57 -9.56 -8.18
C ILE A 134 24.34 -8.94 -9.36
N HIS A 135 24.84 -7.70 -9.22
CA HIS A 135 25.57 -6.97 -10.27
C HIS A 135 24.81 -6.85 -11.61
N GLN A 136 23.48 -6.84 -11.55
CA GLN A 136 22.62 -6.84 -12.74
C GLN A 136 22.01 -5.45 -13.04
N LEU A 137 22.55 -4.38 -12.45
CA LEU A 137 22.28 -3.00 -12.91
C LEU A 137 23.45 -2.48 -13.74
N PRO A 138 23.26 -2.32 -15.06
CA PRO A 138 24.26 -1.71 -15.93
C PRO A 138 24.22 -0.17 -15.82
N TRP A 139 24.39 0.40 -14.62
CA TRP A 139 24.33 1.86 -14.40
C TRP A 139 25.30 2.64 -15.29
N ASP A 140 26.48 2.08 -15.55
CA ASP A 140 27.55 2.74 -16.31
C ASP A 140 27.37 2.61 -17.83
N ALA A 141 26.69 1.57 -18.29
CA ALA A 141 26.55 1.27 -19.72
C ALA A 141 25.22 1.80 -20.28
N ASP A 142 24.11 1.51 -19.59
CA ASP A 142 22.79 2.00 -19.99
C ASP A 142 21.88 2.22 -18.77
N PRO A 143 21.77 3.47 -18.29
CA PRO A 143 20.92 3.80 -17.15
C PRO A 143 19.43 3.56 -17.44
N TRP A 144 19.03 3.50 -18.70
CA TRP A 144 17.63 3.30 -19.07
C TRP A 144 17.19 1.85 -18.90
N THR A 145 18.02 0.90 -19.36
CA THR A 145 17.83 -0.53 -19.06
C THR A 145 17.89 -0.79 -17.56
N ALA A 146 18.79 -0.13 -16.82
CA ALA A 146 18.84 -0.26 -15.37
C ALA A 146 17.53 0.18 -14.70
N LEU A 147 16.98 1.33 -15.12
CA LEU A 147 15.69 1.82 -14.63
C LEU A 147 14.54 0.86 -14.99
N ALA A 148 14.53 0.32 -16.22
CA ALA A 148 13.51 -0.64 -16.66
C ALA A 148 13.49 -1.89 -15.77
N ARG A 149 14.66 -2.46 -15.44
CA ARG A 149 14.78 -3.62 -14.54
C ARG A 149 14.22 -3.32 -13.16
N VAL A 150 14.58 -2.16 -12.59
CA VAL A 150 14.10 -1.75 -11.27
C VAL A 150 12.57 -1.58 -11.27
N VAL A 151 12.00 -0.91 -12.26
CA VAL A 151 10.55 -0.68 -12.36
C VAL A 151 9.77 -2.00 -12.51
N LEU A 152 10.25 -2.91 -13.36
CA LEU A 152 9.60 -4.21 -13.59
C LEU A 152 9.63 -5.10 -12.36
N VAL A 153 10.70 -5.07 -11.56
CA VAL A 153 10.77 -5.78 -10.26
C VAL A 153 9.92 -5.07 -9.19
N ALA A 154 9.94 -3.74 -9.16
CA ALA A 154 9.21 -2.95 -8.17
C ALA A 154 7.69 -3.03 -8.33
N LEU A 155 7.17 -3.29 -9.53
CA LEU A 155 5.74 -3.44 -9.79
C LEU A 155 5.11 -4.59 -8.95
N PRO A 156 5.53 -5.87 -9.11
CA PRO A 156 4.98 -6.96 -8.30
C PRO A 156 5.39 -6.85 -6.82
N ALA A 157 6.59 -6.32 -6.53
CA ALA A 157 7.03 -6.09 -5.16
C ALA A 157 6.12 -5.10 -4.41
N SER A 158 5.82 -3.95 -5.00
CA SER A 158 4.96 -2.93 -4.37
C SER A 158 3.53 -3.42 -4.14
N LEU A 159 2.98 -4.23 -5.06
CA LEU A 159 1.68 -4.86 -4.87
C LEU A 159 1.69 -5.83 -3.70
N SER A 160 2.75 -6.64 -3.58
CA SER A 160 2.91 -7.55 -2.44
C SER A 160 3.10 -6.80 -1.12
N GLY A 161 3.89 -5.72 -1.12
CA GLY A 161 4.05 -4.84 0.04
C GLY A 161 2.73 -4.22 0.49
N THR A 162 1.93 -3.74 -0.46
CA THR A 162 0.60 -3.19 -0.18
C THR A 162 -0.37 -4.26 0.33
N LEU A 163 -0.33 -5.47 -0.25
CA LEU A 163 -1.13 -6.60 0.22
C LEU A 163 -0.75 -6.95 1.66
N ALA A 164 0.54 -7.07 1.96
CA ALA A 164 1.01 -7.34 3.31
C ALA A 164 0.47 -6.29 4.27
N ASP A 165 0.62 -4.99 3.98
CA ASP A 165 0.13 -3.87 4.81
C ASP A 165 -1.39 -3.90 5.05
N SER A 166 -2.17 -4.47 4.13
CA SER A 166 -3.62 -4.63 4.28
C SER A 166 -4.04 -5.74 5.24
N ILE A 167 -3.17 -6.72 5.51
CA ILE A 167 -3.45 -7.83 6.43
C ILE A 167 -3.17 -7.33 7.85
N LYS A 168 -4.21 -6.90 8.57
CA LYS A 168 -4.14 -6.44 9.96
C LYS A 168 -5.00 -7.29 10.89
#